data_AF-A0AA86YNC4-F1
#
_entry.id   AF-A0AA86YNC4-F1
#
_cell.length_a   1.000
_cell.length_b   1.000
_cell.length_c   1.000
_cell.angle_alpha   90.00
_cell.angle_beta   90.00
_cell.angle_gamma   90.00
#
_symmetry.space_group_name_H-M   'P 1'
#
loop_
_entity.id
_entity.type
_entity.pdbx_description
1 polymer ?
#
loop_
_entity_poly.entity_id
_entity_poly.type
_entity_poly.pdbx_seq_one_letter_code
_entity_poly.pdbx_strand_id
1 'polypeptide(L)'
;MYFSMAEDSVGLPRGTIKATVLIETLPAVFQMDEILYHMRQHIVGLNCGRWDYIFSYIKTLKEHADRVLPDRQVVTMTQPFLSAYSRLLIKTCHRRGAFAMGGMSAFIPSKDAQENKAILEKVKADKELEARNGHDGSWVAHPGLADTVMAVFNHP
;
A
#
# COMPACT_ATOMS: atom_id res chain seq x y z
N MET A 1 0.51 -4.78 -22.54
CA MET A 1 -0.06 -5.54 -23.69
C MET A 1 -1.59 -5.51 -23.67
N TYR A 2 -2.26 -5.92 -22.58
CA TYR A 2 -3.74 -5.90 -22.53
C TYR A 2 -4.36 -4.50 -22.60
N PHE A 3 -3.92 -3.55 -21.76
CA PHE A 3 -4.40 -2.16 -21.83
C PHE A 3 -4.15 -1.53 -23.18
N SER A 4 -2.97 -1.82 -23.75
CA SER A 4 -2.63 -1.34 -25.07
C SER A 4 -3.61 -1.82 -26.13
N MET A 5 -3.88 -3.12 -26.16
CA MET A 5 -4.84 -3.73 -27.07
C MET A 5 -6.26 -3.20 -26.86
N ALA A 6 -6.68 -3.00 -25.61
CA ALA A 6 -7.98 -2.44 -25.28
C ALA A 6 -8.12 -1.00 -25.82
N GLU A 7 -7.15 -0.13 -25.58
CA GLU A 7 -7.12 1.24 -26.12
C GLU A 7 -7.18 1.24 -27.64
N ASP A 8 -6.37 0.40 -28.29
CA ASP A 8 -6.31 0.31 -29.75
C ASP A 8 -7.66 -0.17 -30.33
N SER A 9 -8.35 -1.10 -29.65
CA SER A 9 -9.62 -1.66 -30.11
C SER A 9 -10.78 -0.65 -30.16
N VAL A 10 -10.68 0.44 -29.40
CA VAL A 10 -11.70 1.50 -29.35
C VAL A 10 -11.16 2.86 -29.80
N GLY A 11 -9.96 2.89 -30.40
CA GLY A 11 -9.36 4.12 -30.94
C GLY A 11 -8.94 5.15 -29.89
N LEU A 12 -8.64 4.72 -28.66
CA LEU A 12 -8.17 5.62 -27.61
C LEU A 12 -6.65 5.86 -27.69
N PRO A 13 -6.17 7.06 -27.30
CA PRO A 13 -4.74 7.33 -27.19
C PRO A 13 -4.02 6.34 -26.25
N ARG A 14 -2.75 6.05 -26.54
CA ARG A 14 -1.93 5.19 -25.67
C ARG A 14 -1.78 5.82 -24.29
N GLY A 15 -2.07 5.05 -23.24
CA GLY A 15 -1.91 5.50 -21.86
C GLY A 15 -3.12 6.25 -21.32
N THR A 16 -4.27 6.18 -22.01
CA THR A 16 -5.57 6.61 -21.49
C THR A 16 -5.96 5.78 -20.26
N ILE A 17 -5.74 4.48 -20.28
CA ILE A 17 -5.95 3.62 -19.10
C ILE A 17 -4.82 3.90 -18.10
N LYS A 18 -5.20 4.26 -16.87
CA LYS A 18 -4.28 4.42 -15.75
C LYS A 18 -4.47 3.34 -14.70
N ALA A 19 -3.36 2.83 -14.15
CA ALA A 19 -3.36 1.75 -13.18
C ALA A 19 -2.43 2.05 -12.00
N THR A 20 -2.89 1.68 -10.80
CA THR A 20 -2.05 1.57 -9.60
C THR A 20 -1.87 0.10 -9.30
N VAL A 21 -0.64 -0.36 -9.08
CA VAL A 21 -0.33 -1.78 -8.86
C VAL A 21 -0.05 -2.04 -7.38
N LEU A 22 -0.72 -3.02 -6.79
CA LEU A 22 -0.47 -3.43 -5.41
C LEU A 22 0.80 -4.29 -5.35
N ILE A 23 1.78 -3.87 -4.56
CA ILE A 23 2.99 -4.68 -4.29
C ILE A 23 2.72 -5.53 -3.06
N GLU A 24 1.75 -6.42 -3.15
CA GLU A 24 1.27 -7.20 -2.02
C GLU A 24 1.75 -8.65 -2.05
N THR A 25 2.84 -8.91 -2.77
CA THR A 25 3.48 -10.23 -2.80
C THR A 25 4.97 -10.13 -2.53
N LEU A 26 5.53 -11.15 -1.88
CA LEU A 26 6.96 -11.21 -1.56
C LEU A 26 7.83 -11.17 -2.83
N PRO A 27 7.51 -11.89 -3.94
CA PRO A 27 8.30 -11.76 -5.16
C PRO A 27 8.25 -10.35 -5.78
N ALA A 28 7.10 -9.67 -5.76
CA ALA A 28 6.93 -8.37 -6.39
C ALA A 28 7.77 -7.26 -5.75
N VAL A 29 8.09 -7.35 -4.45
CA VAL A 29 8.94 -6.34 -3.79
C VAL A 29 10.36 -6.30 -4.37
N PHE A 30 10.82 -7.38 -4.99
CA PHE A 30 12.13 -7.45 -5.66
C PHE A 30 12.08 -7.06 -7.14
N GLN A 31 10.92 -6.66 -7.66
CA GLN A 31 10.70 -6.34 -9.08
C GLN A 31 9.96 -5.01 -9.29
N MET A 32 9.88 -4.16 -8.25
CA MET A 32 9.07 -2.94 -8.30
C MET A 32 9.49 -1.99 -9.42
N ASP A 33 10.80 -1.88 -9.68
CA ASP A 33 11.31 -0.97 -10.71
C ASP A 33 11.03 -1.50 -12.13
N GLU A 34 11.15 -2.81 -12.32
CA GLU A 34 10.83 -3.51 -13.56
C GLU A 34 9.33 -3.45 -13.84
N ILE A 35 8.47 -3.63 -12.82
CA ILE A 35 7.02 -3.46 -12.94
C ILE A 35 6.70 -2.05 -13.43
N LEU A 36 7.26 -1.02 -12.79
CA LEU A 36 7.08 0.38 -13.20
C LEU A 36 7.57 0.60 -14.65
N TYR A 37 8.73 0.06 -15.01
CA TYR A 37 9.29 0.19 -16.35
C TYR A 37 8.42 -0.46 -17.43
N HIS A 38 7.96 -1.69 -17.21
CA HIS A 38 7.16 -2.44 -18.18
C HIS A 38 5.74 -1.89 -18.32
N MET A 39 5.21 -1.26 -17.28
CA MET A 39 3.88 -0.62 -17.29
C MET A 39 3.92 0.90 -17.48
N ARG A 40 5.08 1.51 -17.78
CA ARG A 40 5.32 2.97 -17.79
C ARG A 40 4.34 3.83 -18.59
N GLN A 41 3.63 3.26 -19.57
CA GLN A 41 2.62 4.00 -20.35
C GLN A 41 1.29 4.15 -19.58
N HIS A 42 1.00 3.24 -18.64
CA HIS A 42 -0.29 3.10 -17.97
C HIS A 42 -0.19 3.21 -16.45
N ILE A 43 0.95 2.90 -15.84
CA ILE A 43 1.09 2.91 -14.39
C ILE A 43 1.21 4.34 -13.85
N VAL A 44 0.55 4.60 -12.73
CA VAL A 44 0.63 5.89 -12.01
C VAL A 44 1.17 5.73 -10.59
N GLY A 45 1.15 4.52 -10.02
CA GLY A 45 1.64 4.31 -8.67
C GLY A 45 1.72 2.85 -8.27
N LEU A 46 2.38 2.64 -7.12
CA LEU A 46 2.38 1.37 -6.40
C LEU A 46 1.71 1.54 -5.04
N ASN A 47 1.22 0.44 -4.47
CA ASN A 47 0.58 0.44 -3.16
C ASN A 47 1.20 -0.57 -2.20
N CYS A 48 1.32 -0.17 -0.93
CA CYS A 48 1.67 -1.02 0.18
C CYS A 48 0.48 -1.82 0.71
N GLY A 49 0.64 -3.14 0.89
CA GLY A 49 -0.34 -4.01 1.55
C GLY A 49 0.27 -4.76 2.74
N ARG A 50 -0.50 -4.97 3.82
CA ARG A 50 -0.04 -5.76 4.98
C ARG A 50 -0.45 -7.23 4.85
N TRP A 51 -1.75 -7.51 4.78
CA TRP A 51 -2.27 -8.87 4.92
C TRP A 51 -1.86 -9.79 3.77
N ASP A 52 -2.07 -9.37 2.53
CA ASP A 52 -1.65 -10.15 1.36
C ASP A 52 -0.12 -10.29 1.26
N TYR A 53 0.63 -9.27 1.68
CA TYR A 53 2.10 -9.33 1.70
C TYR A 53 2.61 -10.36 2.71
N ILE A 54 2.13 -10.36 3.96
CA ILE A 54 2.54 -11.36 4.95
C ILE A 54 2.03 -12.76 4.58
N PHE A 55 0.85 -12.86 3.96
CA PHE A 55 0.35 -14.12 3.42
C PHE A 55 1.27 -14.64 2.32
N SER A 56 1.68 -13.78 1.39
CA SER A 56 2.64 -14.14 0.35
C SER A 56 3.99 -14.50 0.95
N TYR A 57 4.47 -13.82 1.98
CA TYR A 57 5.71 -14.16 2.66
C TYR A 57 5.67 -15.60 3.17
N ILE A 58 4.61 -15.98 3.89
CA ILE A 58 4.40 -17.34 4.40
C ILE A 58 4.33 -18.34 3.25
N LYS A 59 3.51 -18.07 2.22
CA LYS A 59 3.32 -18.97 1.07
C LYS A 59 4.61 -19.18 0.28
N THR A 60 5.38 -18.12 0.06
CA THR A 60 6.63 -18.15 -0.69
C THR A 60 7.73 -18.84 0.09
N LEU A 61 7.80 -18.64 1.42
CA LEU A 61 8.86 -19.19 2.29
C LEU A 61 8.41 -20.42 3.09
N LYS A 62 7.33 -21.09 2.70
CA LYS A 62 6.70 -22.19 3.47
C LYS A 62 7.64 -23.36 3.80
N GLU A 63 8.67 -23.61 2.99
CA GLU A 63 9.63 -24.71 3.19
C GLU A 63 10.80 -24.31 4.12
N HIS A 64 10.84 -23.05 4.58
CA HIS A 64 11.92 -22.53 5.42
C HIS A 64 11.48 -22.49 6.89
N ALA A 65 11.91 -23.49 7.66
CA ALA A 65 11.56 -23.63 9.08
C ALA A 65 12.04 -22.44 9.96
N ASP A 66 13.04 -21.67 9.52
CA ASP A 66 13.55 -20.46 10.18
C ASP A 66 12.75 -19.19 9.84
N ARG A 67 11.69 -19.29 9.03
CA ARG A 67 10.90 -18.15 8.52
C ARG A 67 9.45 -18.14 9.01
N VAL A 68 9.15 -18.83 10.09
CA VAL A 68 7.83 -18.81 10.74
C VAL A 68 7.57 -17.42 11.34
N LEU A 69 6.44 -16.81 10.97
CA LEU A 69 6.01 -15.54 11.56
C LEU A 69 5.24 -15.80 12.87
N PRO A 70 5.31 -14.87 13.85
CA PRO A 70 4.43 -14.92 15.02
C PRO A 70 2.98 -14.60 14.60
N ASP A 71 2.09 -14.56 15.60
CA ASP A 71 0.71 -14.16 15.40
C ASP A 71 0.58 -12.90 14.55
N ARG A 72 -0.26 -12.99 13.53
CA ARG A 72 -0.39 -11.97 12.49
C ARG A 72 -0.72 -10.57 13.05
N GLN A 73 -1.38 -10.51 14.21
CA GLN A 73 -1.74 -9.29 14.92
C GLN A 73 -0.50 -8.47 15.31
N VAL A 74 0.60 -9.11 15.71
CA VAL A 74 1.84 -8.44 16.13
C VAL A 74 2.80 -8.15 14.97
N VAL A 75 2.55 -8.70 13.78
CA VAL A 75 3.31 -8.42 12.55
C VAL A 75 2.87 -7.09 11.93
N THR A 76 3.13 -5.98 12.62
CA THR A 76 2.73 -4.61 12.24
C THR A 76 3.69 -3.95 11.24
N MET A 77 3.26 -2.87 10.57
CA MET A 77 4.09 -2.15 9.58
C MET A 77 5.36 -1.51 10.16
N THR A 78 5.47 -1.44 11.50
CA THR A 78 6.67 -0.99 12.22
C THR A 78 7.76 -2.06 12.32
N GLN A 79 7.45 -3.33 12.02
CA GLN A 79 8.44 -4.40 12.03
C GLN A 79 9.53 -4.17 10.97
N PRO A 80 10.81 -4.52 11.22
CA PRO A 80 11.92 -4.13 10.36
C PRO A 80 11.73 -4.46 8.88
N PHE A 81 11.26 -5.67 8.54
CA PHE A 81 11.09 -6.08 7.14
C PHE A 81 9.93 -5.35 6.44
N LEU A 82 8.83 -5.06 7.14
CA LEU A 82 7.71 -4.30 6.58
C LEU A 82 8.03 -2.80 6.45
N SER A 83 8.78 -2.26 7.40
CA SER A 83 9.30 -0.90 7.32
C SER A 83 10.27 -0.75 6.13
N ALA A 84 11.16 -1.73 5.93
CA ALA A 84 12.07 -1.76 4.78
C ALA A 84 11.31 -1.84 3.45
N TYR A 85 10.28 -2.69 3.38
CA TYR A 85 9.38 -2.78 2.22
C TYR A 85 8.70 -1.45 1.90
N SER A 86 8.06 -0.79 2.88
CA SER A 86 7.40 0.52 2.69
C SER A 86 8.38 1.58 2.18
N ARG A 87 9.54 1.71 2.83
CA ARG A 87 10.57 2.69 2.44
C ARG A 87 11.14 2.43 1.05
N LEU A 88 11.35 1.16 0.69
CA LEU A 88 11.84 0.79 -0.64
C LEU A 88 10.80 1.12 -1.72
N LEU A 89 9.51 0.85 -1.47
CA LEU A 89 8.43 1.18 -2.39
C LEU A 89 8.37 2.68 -2.64
N ILE A 90 8.37 3.49 -1.57
CA ILE A 90 8.38 4.96 -1.66
C ILE A 90 9.56 5.44 -2.52
N LYS A 91 10.77 5.03 -2.16
CA LYS A 91 11.99 5.40 -2.90
C LYS A 91 11.91 5.01 -4.38
N THR A 92 11.37 3.84 -4.68
CA THR A 92 11.29 3.32 -6.05
C THR A 92 10.26 4.08 -6.87
N CYS A 93 9.06 4.31 -6.32
CA CYS A 93 8.01 5.12 -6.93
C CYS A 93 8.46 6.54 -7.22
N HIS A 94 8.97 7.24 -6.21
CA HIS A 94 9.36 8.65 -6.33
C HIS A 94 10.52 8.84 -7.30
N ARG A 95 11.46 7.89 -7.37
CA ARG A 95 12.53 7.90 -8.39
C ARG A 95 11.99 7.86 -9.82
N ARG A 96 10.81 7.29 -10.04
CA ARG A 96 10.15 7.14 -11.35
C ARG A 96 9.01 8.16 -11.56
N GLY A 97 8.77 9.07 -10.61
CA GLY A 97 7.66 10.03 -10.67
C GLY A 97 6.28 9.38 -10.53
N ALA A 98 6.20 8.20 -9.89
CA ALA A 98 4.95 7.50 -9.60
C ALA A 98 4.53 7.70 -8.14
N PHE A 99 3.24 7.56 -7.87
CA PHE A 99 2.68 7.61 -6.51
C PHE A 99 3.06 6.36 -5.69
N ALA A 100 3.33 6.56 -4.41
CA ALA A 100 3.60 5.55 -3.40
C ALA A 100 2.48 5.56 -2.35
N MET A 101 1.51 4.66 -2.49
CA MET A 101 0.34 4.61 -1.62
C MET A 101 0.59 3.77 -0.37
N GLY A 102 0.14 4.26 0.78
CA GLY A 102 0.12 3.55 2.07
C GLY A 102 -0.98 2.48 2.14
N GLY A 103 -1.03 1.76 3.26
CA GLY A 103 -1.89 0.59 3.42
C GLY A 103 -3.33 0.90 3.85
N MET A 104 -4.13 -0.15 3.99
CA MET A 104 -5.51 -0.07 4.45
C MET A 104 -5.60 0.11 5.98
N SER A 105 -6.39 1.10 6.42
CA SER A 105 -6.98 1.10 7.75
C SER A 105 -8.33 0.37 7.73
N ALA A 106 -8.35 -0.85 8.27
CA ALA A 106 -9.51 -1.73 8.25
C ALA A 106 -10.42 -1.62 9.50
N PHE A 107 -10.21 -0.60 10.34
CA PHE A 107 -11.06 -0.39 11.51
C PHE A 107 -12.46 0.07 11.11
N ILE A 108 -13.46 -0.33 11.91
CA ILE A 108 -14.84 0.14 11.79
C ILE A 108 -15.10 1.07 12.99
N PRO A 109 -15.46 2.35 12.78
CA PRO A 109 -15.80 3.26 13.86
C PRO A 109 -16.89 2.68 14.78
N SER A 110 -16.74 2.87 16.09
CA SER A 110 -17.72 2.42 17.08
C SER A 110 -18.75 3.50 17.38
N LYS A 111 -19.95 3.08 17.82
CA LYS A 111 -20.95 4.00 18.41
C LYS A 111 -20.59 4.37 19.85
N ASP A 112 -19.79 3.55 20.53
CA ASP A 112 -19.27 3.88 21.84
C ASP A 112 -18.16 4.92 21.70
N ALA A 113 -18.28 6.02 22.44
CA ALA A 113 -17.39 7.17 22.29
C ALA A 113 -15.95 6.86 22.74
N GLN A 114 -15.77 6.02 23.76
CA GLN A 114 -14.44 5.69 24.28
C GLN A 114 -13.72 4.72 23.34
N GLU A 115 -14.42 3.69 22.88
CA GLU A 115 -13.89 2.74 21.89
C GLU A 115 -13.56 3.45 20.57
N ASN A 116 -14.47 4.31 20.10
CA ASN A 116 -14.25 5.05 18.86
C ASN A 116 -13.03 5.98 18.97
N LYS A 117 -12.84 6.64 20.11
CA LYS A 117 -11.64 7.46 20.35
C LYS A 117 -10.35 6.63 20.24
N ALA A 118 -10.30 5.46 20.86
CA ALA A 118 -9.14 4.57 20.80
C ALA A 118 -8.86 4.08 19.36
N ILE A 119 -9.92 3.77 18.59
CA ILE A 119 -9.81 3.42 17.18
C ILE A 119 -9.22 4.59 16.39
N LEU A 120 -9.77 5.79 16.52
CA LEU A 120 -9.33 6.97 15.78
C LEU A 120 -7.88 7.36 16.12
N GLU A 121 -7.47 7.26 17.38
CA GLU A 121 -6.08 7.48 17.80
C GLU A 121 -5.12 6.50 17.13
N LYS A 122 -5.49 5.22 17.05
CA LYS A 122 -4.68 4.21 16.38
C LYS A 122 -4.59 4.45 14.87
N VAL A 123 -5.72 4.76 14.23
CA VAL A 123 -5.77 5.12 12.80
C VAL A 123 -4.87 6.32 12.55
N LYS A 124 -5.00 7.37 13.36
CA LYS A 124 -4.17 8.58 13.24
C LYS A 124 -2.69 8.25 13.34
N ALA A 125 -2.27 7.49 14.36
CA ALA A 125 -0.86 7.13 14.56
C ALA A 125 -0.29 6.31 13.38
N ASP A 126 -1.06 5.34 12.87
CA ASP A 126 -0.67 4.55 11.70
C ASP A 126 -0.53 5.43 10.45
N LYS A 127 -1.44 6.38 10.25
CA LYS A 127 -1.43 7.27 9.07
C LYS A 127 -0.38 8.35 9.15
N GLU A 128 -0.08 8.85 10.34
CA GLU A 128 1.06 9.75 10.55
C GLU A 128 2.38 9.06 10.24
N LEU A 129 2.53 7.77 10.56
CA LEU A 129 3.70 7.01 10.16
C LEU A 129 3.82 6.90 8.63
N GLU A 130 2.71 6.61 7.93
CA GLU A 130 2.69 6.55 6.47
C GLU A 130 3.07 7.89 5.85
N ALA A 131 2.44 8.98 6.29
CA ALA A 131 2.72 10.33 5.82
C ALA A 131 4.19 10.73 6.09
N ARG A 132 4.70 10.52 7.31
CA ARG A 132 6.10 10.82 7.67
C ARG A 132 7.12 10.03 6.85
N ASN A 133 6.79 8.80 6.43
CA ASN A 133 7.67 8.01 5.56
C ASN A 133 7.71 8.54 4.12
N GLY A 134 6.73 9.34 3.71
CA GLY A 134 6.61 9.89 2.36
C GLY A 134 5.59 9.16 1.47
N HIS A 135 4.61 8.47 2.04
CA HIS A 135 3.48 7.99 1.22
C HIS A 135 2.65 9.17 0.70
N ASP A 136 2.19 9.09 -0.54
CA ASP A 136 1.41 10.15 -1.19
C ASP A 136 -0.09 10.10 -0.85
N GLY A 137 -0.53 9.02 -0.22
CA GLY A 137 -1.91 8.83 0.20
C GLY A 137 -2.10 7.48 0.90
N SER A 138 -3.33 7.19 1.32
CA SER A 138 -3.65 6.05 2.17
C SER A 138 -5.05 5.50 1.89
N TRP A 139 -5.33 4.27 2.32
CA TRP A 139 -6.65 3.64 2.21
C TRP A 139 -7.41 3.59 3.54
N VAL A 140 -8.73 3.73 3.46
CA VAL A 140 -9.69 3.53 4.55
C VAL A 140 -10.81 2.60 4.10
N ALA A 141 -11.28 1.71 4.99
CA ALA A 141 -12.35 0.77 4.69
C ALA A 141 -13.75 1.32 5.01
N HIS A 142 -13.82 2.44 5.76
CA HIS A 142 -15.08 3.00 6.22
C HIS A 142 -15.11 4.53 6.04
N PRO A 143 -16.20 5.13 5.52
CA PRO A 143 -16.29 6.57 5.29
C PRO A 143 -16.05 7.42 6.55
N GLY A 144 -16.48 6.92 7.72
CA GLY A 144 -16.26 7.59 9.01
C GLY A 144 -14.79 7.74 9.44
N LEU A 145 -13.83 7.16 8.71
CA LEU A 145 -12.39 7.39 8.92
C LEU A 145 -11.81 8.43 7.97
N ALA A 146 -12.55 8.84 6.92
CA ALA A 146 -12.03 9.67 5.84
C ALA A 146 -11.49 11.01 6.38
N ASP A 147 -12.27 11.75 7.17
CA ASP A 147 -11.85 13.05 7.71
C ASP A 147 -10.61 12.94 8.61
N THR A 148 -10.52 11.86 9.39
CA THR A 148 -9.36 11.62 10.26
C THR A 148 -8.09 11.39 9.45
N VAL A 149 -8.18 10.61 8.38
CA VAL A 149 -7.02 10.34 7.50
C VAL A 149 -6.69 11.56 6.65
N MET A 150 -7.69 12.26 6.12
CA MET A 150 -7.48 13.50 5.36
C MET A 150 -6.79 14.57 6.21
N ALA A 151 -7.18 14.72 7.48
CA ALA A 151 -6.51 15.65 8.38
C ALA A 151 -5.01 15.35 8.50
N VAL A 152 -4.62 14.07 8.62
CA VAL A 152 -3.21 13.66 8.69
C VAL A 152 -2.43 14.02 7.43
N PHE A 153 -2.97 13.75 6.23
CA PHE A 153 -2.27 13.99 4.97
C PHE A 153 -2.33 15.45 4.48
N ASN A 154 -3.24 16.27 5.03
CA ASN A 154 -3.34 17.70 4.72
C ASN A 154 -2.47 18.57 5.63
N HIS A 155 -1.94 18.02 6.73
CA HIS A 155 -1.00 18.76 7.57
C HIS A 155 0.38 18.80 6.91
N PRO A 156 1.05 19.97 6.88
CA PRO A 156 2.34 20.17 6.22
C PRO A 156 3.50 19.42 6.90
#